data_AF-A0A7W4W721-F1
#
_entry.id   AF-A0A7W4W721-F1
#
_cell.length_a   1.000
_cell.length_b   1.000
_cell.length_c   1.000
_cell.angle_alpha   90.00
_cell.angle_beta   90.00
_cell.angle_gamma   90.00
#
_symmetry.space_group_name_H-M   'P 1'
#
loop_
_entity.id
_entity.type
_entity.pdbx_description
1 polymer ?
#
loop_
_entity_poly.entity_id
_entity_poly.type
_entity_poly.pdbx_seq_one_letter_code
_entity_poly.pdbx_strand_id
1 'polypeptide(L)'
;MSTPSLLDWQASSPHTGFNIRHSAYIASAIMVPGAFCIAWTLILTGVIAPSPADKYVSISLFIGYWAALFAFVDNPGETRTWTQKWHEFLVIWLITSGGAQIGWELPAVYMKVEYLYQLGSELQPDQLIFWPWWLYSVADTRYMRPHEAQLAHEALLSHSGFFELLAAWWLAKGKRYKTALGMAILANWGAFYGNTSVIYLGEILVDYRNLEDGAWGFWLKWVGLNLQWSVLSPAAAIGGLWLLVQRVKAETLASGAP
;
A
#
# COMPACT_ATOMS: atom_id res chain seq x y z
N MET A 1 -27.67 22.43 14.50
CA MET A 1 -26.20 22.58 14.45
C MET A 1 -25.76 22.13 13.07
N SER A 2 -25.17 23.03 12.28
CA SER A 2 -24.68 22.72 10.93
C SER A 2 -23.46 21.83 11.01
N THR A 3 -23.51 20.67 10.37
CA THR A 3 -22.33 19.82 10.17
C THR A 3 -21.34 20.59 9.29
N PRO A 4 -20.09 20.82 9.72
CA PRO A 4 -19.11 21.56 8.92
C PRO A 4 -18.95 20.89 7.55
N SER A 5 -18.83 21.70 6.49
CA SER A 5 -18.44 21.18 5.20
C SER A 5 -17.05 20.56 5.32
N LEU A 6 -16.79 19.44 4.62
CA LEU A 6 -15.44 18.90 4.48
C LEU A 6 -14.47 19.88 3.79
N LEU A 7 -14.99 20.95 3.16
CA LEU A 7 -14.21 22.07 2.63
C LEU A 7 -13.90 23.12 3.70
N ASP A 8 -14.58 23.10 4.85
CA ASP A 8 -14.26 23.89 6.05
C ASP A 8 -13.16 23.23 6.88
N TRP A 9 -12.43 22.27 6.30
CA TRP A 9 -11.24 21.67 6.86
C TRP A 9 -10.14 22.73 6.94
N GLN A 10 -10.23 23.62 7.92
CA GLN A 10 -9.08 24.33 8.40
C GLN A 10 -8.13 23.27 8.93
N ALA A 11 -6.94 23.19 8.32
CA ALA A 11 -5.81 22.55 8.96
C ALA A 11 -5.79 23.08 10.40
N SER A 12 -5.84 22.16 11.37
CA SER A 12 -5.70 22.51 12.79
C SER A 12 -4.56 23.51 12.93
N SER A 13 -4.77 24.56 13.72
CA SER A 13 -3.82 25.66 13.92
C SER A 13 -2.39 25.15 13.89
N PRO A 14 -1.46 25.82 13.18
CA PRO A 14 -0.12 25.30 12.92
C PRO A 14 0.49 24.76 14.22
N HIS A 15 0.67 23.45 14.27
CA HIS A 15 1.14 22.76 15.46
C HIS A 15 2.49 23.35 15.86
N THR A 16 2.59 23.93 17.05
CA THR A 16 3.84 24.39 17.62
C THR A 16 4.53 23.20 18.31
N GLY A 17 5.42 22.52 17.59
CA GLY A 17 6.21 21.39 18.12
C GLY A 17 6.27 20.18 17.18
N PHE A 18 6.71 19.04 17.70
CA PHE A 18 6.84 17.79 16.95
C PHE A 18 5.48 17.24 16.50
N ASN A 19 5.29 17.07 15.19
CA ASN A 19 4.09 16.48 14.60
C ASN A 19 4.38 15.02 14.20
N ILE A 20 3.88 14.08 15.01
CA ILE A 20 4.20 12.66 14.84
C ILE A 20 3.67 12.09 13.52
N ARG A 21 2.49 12.56 13.06
CA ARG A 21 1.90 12.09 11.80
C ARG A 21 2.73 12.54 10.60
N HIS A 22 3.04 13.83 10.54
CA HIS A 22 3.85 14.39 9.48
C HIS A 22 5.24 13.72 9.42
N SER A 23 5.88 13.54 10.58
CA SER A 23 7.14 12.81 10.67
C SER A 23 7.04 11.36 10.23
N ALA A 24 5.97 10.64 10.61
CA ALA A 24 5.74 9.27 10.16
C ALA A 24 5.51 9.19 8.64
N TYR A 25 4.78 10.13 8.05
CA TYR A 25 4.54 10.17 6.60
C TYR A 25 5.81 10.49 5.82
N ILE A 26 6.61 11.46 6.27
CA ILE A 26 7.91 11.75 5.66
C ILE A 26 8.84 10.55 5.82
N ALA A 27 8.93 9.98 7.02
CA ALA A 27 9.77 8.82 7.27
C ALA A 27 9.38 7.66 6.35
N SER A 28 8.10 7.35 6.20
CA SER A 28 7.62 6.33 5.26
C SER A 28 7.93 6.67 3.80
N ALA A 29 7.67 7.90 3.39
CA ALA A 29 7.97 8.38 2.04
C ALA A 29 9.47 8.37 1.70
N ILE A 30 10.36 8.39 2.70
CA ILE A 30 11.80 8.22 2.52
C ILE A 30 12.19 6.74 2.64
N MET A 31 11.69 6.03 3.65
CA MET A 31 12.07 4.64 3.93
C MET A 31 11.67 3.71 2.80
N VAL A 32 10.47 3.86 2.22
CA VAL A 32 9.99 2.95 1.16
C VAL A 32 10.78 3.16 -0.13
N PRO A 33 10.65 4.30 -0.85
CA PRO A 33 11.38 4.48 -2.11
C PRO A 33 12.88 4.74 -1.89
N GLY A 34 13.29 5.36 -0.78
CA GLY A 34 14.70 5.68 -0.53
C GLY A 34 15.53 4.44 -0.19
N ALA A 35 15.02 3.51 0.64
CA ALA A 35 15.72 2.24 0.87
C ALA A 35 15.88 1.46 -0.43
N PHE A 36 14.85 1.46 -1.28
CA PHE A 36 14.92 0.90 -2.63
C PHE A 36 16.00 1.55 -3.47
N CYS A 37 15.91 2.85 -3.72
CA CYS A 37 16.83 3.55 -4.63
C CYS A 37 18.29 3.47 -4.16
N ILE A 38 18.53 3.59 -2.85
CA ILE A 38 19.89 3.51 -2.30
C ILE A 38 20.42 2.08 -2.43
N ALA A 39 19.70 1.08 -1.92
CA ALA A 39 20.18 -0.30 -1.98
C ALA A 39 20.36 -0.77 -3.42
N TRP A 40 19.40 -0.46 -4.30
CA TRP A 40 19.46 -0.84 -5.70
C TRP A 40 20.66 -0.21 -6.42
N THR A 41 20.93 1.08 -6.18
CA THR A 41 22.12 1.75 -6.73
C THR A 41 23.42 1.11 -6.23
N LEU A 42 23.52 0.81 -4.93
CA LEU A 42 24.70 0.19 -4.34
C LEU A 42 24.91 -1.25 -4.84
N ILE A 43 23.84 -1.98 -5.12
CA ILE A 43 23.89 -3.33 -5.71
C ILE A 43 24.33 -3.27 -7.16
N LEU A 44 23.73 -2.39 -7.96
CA LEU A 44 24.08 -2.19 -9.37
C LEU A 44 25.55 -1.77 -9.56
N THR A 45 26.10 -1.03 -8.60
CA THR A 45 27.50 -0.61 -8.62
C THR A 45 28.46 -1.62 -7.96
N GLY A 46 27.93 -2.75 -7.46
CA GLY A 46 28.73 -3.80 -6.82
C GLY A 46 29.29 -3.43 -5.45
N VAL A 47 28.80 -2.36 -4.81
CA VAL A 47 29.24 -1.92 -3.48
C VAL A 47 28.72 -2.82 -2.38
N ILE A 48 27.48 -3.31 -2.51
CA ILE A 48 26.87 -4.27 -1.59
C ILE A 48 26.29 -5.46 -2.36
N ALA A 49 26.20 -6.62 -1.71
CA ALA A 49 25.60 -7.80 -2.29
C ALA A 49 24.05 -7.74 -2.24
N PRO A 50 23.34 -8.34 -3.23
CA PRO A 50 21.89 -8.50 -3.24
C PRO A 50 21.30 -9.06 -1.94
N SER A 51 21.98 -10.05 -1.36
CA SER A 51 21.69 -10.57 -0.03
C SER A 51 22.87 -10.32 0.88
N PRO A 52 22.67 -9.87 2.14
CA PRO A 52 21.40 -9.71 2.86
C PRO A 52 20.68 -8.36 2.68
N ALA A 53 21.03 -7.55 1.67
CA ALA A 53 20.39 -6.24 1.46
C ALA A 53 18.86 -6.34 1.32
N ASP A 54 18.37 -7.41 0.68
CA ASP A 54 16.96 -7.76 0.53
C ASP A 54 16.21 -7.78 1.87
N LYS A 55 16.87 -8.27 2.92
CA LYS A 55 16.32 -8.42 4.26
C LYS A 55 16.11 -7.05 4.91
N TYR A 56 17.12 -6.18 4.88
CA TYR A 56 17.02 -4.85 5.49
C TYR A 56 16.02 -3.95 4.77
N VAL A 57 15.95 -4.03 3.44
CA VAL A 57 14.93 -3.29 2.69
C VAL A 57 13.53 -3.82 3.01
N SER A 58 13.33 -5.14 3.12
CA SER A 58 12.03 -5.72 3.53
C SER A 58 11.54 -5.18 4.89
N ILE A 59 12.43 -4.97 5.87
CA ILE A 59 12.07 -4.35 7.16
C ILE A 59 11.58 -2.90 6.96
N SER A 60 12.25 -2.17 6.09
CA SER A 60 11.92 -0.77 5.80
C SER A 60 10.55 -0.65 5.11
N LEU A 61 10.26 -1.56 4.18
CA LEU A 61 8.95 -1.68 3.53
C LEU A 61 7.85 -2.04 4.53
N PHE A 62 8.11 -3.06 5.35
CA PHE A 62 7.18 -3.48 6.39
C PHE A 62 6.76 -2.29 7.26
N ILE A 63 7.72 -1.55 7.82
CA ILE A 63 7.46 -0.38 8.67
C ILE A 63 6.76 0.73 7.88
N GLY A 64 7.25 1.04 6.69
CA GLY A 64 6.76 2.13 5.86
C GLY A 64 5.28 1.98 5.47
N TYR A 65 4.84 0.77 5.13
CA TYR A 65 3.45 0.54 4.72
C TYR A 65 2.42 0.71 5.84
N TRP A 66 2.81 0.68 7.11
CA TRP A 66 1.91 0.93 8.24
C TRP A 66 1.71 2.41 8.55
N ALA A 67 2.39 3.32 7.85
CA ALA A 67 2.37 4.75 8.17
C ALA A 67 0.97 5.37 8.11
N ALA A 68 0.07 4.87 7.26
CA ALA A 68 -1.31 5.35 7.19
C ALA A 68 -2.04 5.30 8.54
N LEU A 69 -1.72 4.34 9.42
CA LEU A 69 -2.31 4.23 10.75
C LEU A 69 -2.06 5.44 11.65
N PHE A 70 -0.99 6.20 11.40
CA PHE A 70 -0.74 7.44 12.14
C PHE A 70 -1.86 8.47 11.96
N ALA A 71 -2.70 8.34 10.93
CA ALA A 71 -3.89 9.18 10.77
C ALA A 71 -4.81 9.16 12.00
N PHE A 72 -4.81 8.08 12.79
CA PHE A 72 -5.63 7.95 13.99
C PHE A 72 -4.98 8.53 15.27
N VAL A 73 -3.70 8.90 15.20
CA VAL A 73 -2.93 9.46 16.32
C VAL A 73 -3.06 10.98 16.33
N ASP A 74 -3.63 11.54 17.38
CA ASP A 74 -3.73 12.99 17.57
C ASP A 74 -2.41 13.56 18.08
N ASN A 75 -1.98 14.71 17.55
CA ASN A 75 -0.86 15.44 18.12
C ASN A 75 -1.27 16.12 19.43
N PRO A 76 -0.33 16.48 20.32
CA PRO A 76 -0.64 17.24 21.53
C PRO A 76 -1.50 18.47 21.24
N GLY A 77 -2.64 18.58 21.92
CA GLY A 77 -3.57 19.71 21.77
C GLY A 77 -4.54 19.62 20.60
N GLU A 78 -4.47 18.59 19.74
CA GLU A 78 -5.46 18.36 18.70
C GLU A 78 -6.68 17.61 19.22
N THR A 79 -7.87 17.99 18.77
CA THR A 79 -9.10 17.22 18.95
C THR A 79 -9.72 17.00 17.58
N ARG A 80 -9.40 15.88 16.94
CA ARG A 80 -9.90 15.55 15.60
C ARG A 80 -11.09 14.61 15.67
N THR A 81 -12.09 14.90 14.84
CA THR A 81 -13.24 14.01 14.64
C THR A 81 -12.81 12.73 13.90
N TRP A 82 -13.61 11.67 14.05
CA TRP A 82 -13.44 10.45 13.27
C TRP A 82 -13.47 10.70 11.75
N THR A 83 -14.21 11.72 11.30
CA THR A 83 -14.21 12.11 9.88
C THR A 83 -12.85 12.52 9.39
N GLN A 84 -12.16 13.34 10.18
CA GLN A 84 -10.84 13.83 9.82
C GLN A 84 -9.82 12.70 9.82
N LYS A 85 -9.88 11.81 10.83
CA LYS A 85 -8.99 10.65 10.94
C LYS A 85 -9.17 9.67 9.78
N TRP A 86 -10.41 9.30 9.45
CA TRP A 86 -10.69 8.41 8.32
C TRP A 86 -10.34 9.03 6.97
N HIS A 87 -10.58 10.32 6.79
CA HIS A 87 -10.21 11.01 5.56
C HIS A 87 -8.70 11.04 5.35
N GLU A 88 -7.94 11.40 6.40
CA GLU A 88 -6.48 11.40 6.38
C GLU A 88 -5.93 9.98 6.14
N PHE A 89 -6.45 8.98 6.87
CA PHE A 89 -6.09 7.57 6.66
C PHE A 89 -6.27 7.15 5.21
N LEU A 90 -7.44 7.45 4.63
CA LEU A 90 -7.79 7.03 3.28
C LEU A 90 -6.89 7.70 2.23
N VAL A 91 -6.62 9.00 2.35
CA VAL A 91 -5.73 9.70 1.43
C VAL A 91 -4.31 9.13 1.48
N ILE A 92 -3.75 8.95 2.68
CA ILE A 92 -2.39 8.42 2.83
C ILE A 92 -2.32 6.98 2.33
N TRP A 93 -3.26 6.12 2.73
CA TRP A 93 -3.30 4.73 2.30
C TRP A 93 -3.44 4.57 0.78
N LEU A 94 -4.31 5.35 0.13
CA LEU A 94 -4.47 5.28 -1.32
C LEU A 94 -3.21 5.71 -2.08
N ILE A 95 -2.44 6.66 -1.55
CA ILE A 95 -1.14 7.04 -2.10
C ILE A 95 -0.13 5.89 -1.93
N THR A 96 -0.08 5.31 -0.73
CA THR A 96 0.83 4.20 -0.42
C THR A 96 0.51 2.96 -1.25
N SER A 97 -0.74 2.48 -1.23
CA SER A 97 -1.20 1.32 -2.00
C SER A 97 -1.05 1.59 -3.50
N GLY A 98 -1.62 2.68 -4.02
CA GLY A 98 -1.56 2.98 -5.45
C GLY A 98 -0.13 3.17 -5.95
N GLY A 99 0.75 3.74 -5.12
CA GLY A 99 2.18 3.85 -5.39
C GLY A 99 2.88 2.49 -5.45
N ALA A 100 2.55 1.56 -4.55
CA ALA A 100 3.06 0.19 -4.62
C ALA A 100 2.52 -0.54 -5.86
N GLN A 101 1.23 -0.41 -6.17
CA GLN A 101 0.64 -1.04 -7.34
C GLN A 101 1.28 -0.60 -8.66
N ILE A 102 1.55 0.70 -8.81
CA ILE A 102 2.15 1.24 -10.05
C ILE A 102 3.67 1.11 -10.04
N GLY A 103 4.32 1.37 -8.90
CA GLY A 103 5.77 1.41 -8.81
C GLY A 103 6.41 0.01 -8.74
N TRP A 104 5.69 -0.96 -8.20
CA TRP A 104 6.20 -2.32 -7.99
C TRP A 104 5.44 -3.35 -8.81
N GLU A 105 4.13 -3.51 -8.58
CA GLU A 105 3.36 -4.61 -9.18
C GLU A 105 3.25 -4.46 -10.71
N LEU A 106 3.04 -3.24 -11.20
CA LEU A 106 2.88 -2.99 -12.63
C LEU A 106 4.14 -3.39 -13.43
N PRO A 107 5.36 -2.95 -13.07
CA PRO A 107 6.57 -3.50 -13.67
C PRO A 107 6.69 -5.01 -13.50
N ALA A 108 6.37 -5.55 -12.31
CA ALA A 108 6.47 -6.98 -12.04
C ALA A 108 5.65 -7.80 -13.04
N VAL A 109 4.39 -7.40 -13.28
CA VAL A 109 3.47 -8.05 -14.21
C VAL A 109 4.02 -8.05 -15.65
N TYR A 110 4.51 -6.90 -16.13
CA TYR A 110 5.02 -6.80 -17.50
C TYR A 110 6.39 -7.46 -17.71
N MET A 111 7.20 -7.51 -16.66
CA MET A 111 8.51 -8.17 -16.70
C MET A 111 8.43 -9.67 -16.37
N LYS A 112 7.29 -10.16 -15.87
CA LYS A 112 7.20 -11.47 -15.23
C LYS A 112 7.64 -12.61 -16.15
N VAL A 113 7.01 -12.69 -17.31
CA VAL A 113 7.18 -13.80 -18.25
C VAL A 113 8.55 -13.74 -18.91
N GLU A 114 8.98 -12.55 -19.35
CA GLU A 114 10.21 -12.40 -20.12
C GLU A 114 11.45 -12.42 -19.23
N TYR A 115 11.40 -11.84 -18.03
CA TYR A 115 12.59 -11.62 -17.20
C TYR A 115 12.51 -12.34 -15.87
N LEU A 116 11.43 -12.17 -15.09
CA LEU A 116 11.40 -12.64 -13.69
C LEU A 116 11.33 -14.18 -13.58
N TYR A 117 10.65 -14.86 -14.51
CA TYR A 117 10.59 -16.33 -14.55
C TYR A 117 11.93 -17.00 -14.86
N GLN A 118 12.90 -16.24 -15.33
CA GLN A 118 14.24 -16.75 -15.63
C GLN A 118 15.21 -16.58 -14.45
N LEU A 119 14.78 -15.89 -13.39
CA LEU A 119 15.61 -15.65 -12.22
C LEU A 119 15.69 -16.91 -11.34
N GLY A 120 16.87 -17.15 -10.79
CA GLY A 120 17.09 -18.21 -9.81
C GLY A 120 17.00 -17.70 -8.37
N SER A 121 17.33 -18.60 -7.43
CA SER A 121 17.47 -18.27 -6.00
C SER A 121 18.61 -17.30 -5.68
N GLU A 122 19.44 -16.97 -6.68
CA GLU A 122 20.53 -15.99 -6.62
C GLU A 122 20.55 -15.18 -7.93
N LEU A 123 20.87 -13.88 -7.84
CA LEU A 123 21.02 -13.02 -9.02
C LEU A 123 22.42 -13.13 -9.61
N GLN A 124 22.49 -13.30 -10.92
CA GLN A 124 23.73 -13.16 -11.69
C GLN A 124 24.09 -11.67 -11.90
N PRO A 125 25.36 -11.33 -12.21
CA PRO A 125 25.79 -9.94 -12.37
C PRO A 125 24.99 -9.14 -13.41
N ASP A 126 24.54 -9.77 -14.48
CA ASP A 126 23.69 -9.18 -15.54
C ASP A 126 22.22 -9.06 -15.15
N GLN A 127 21.81 -9.67 -14.03
CA GLN A 127 20.43 -9.69 -13.53
C GLN A 127 20.20 -8.71 -12.38
N LEU A 128 21.24 -8.01 -11.89
CA LEU A 128 21.16 -7.12 -10.73
C LEU A 128 20.13 -5.99 -10.88
N ILE A 129 19.76 -5.64 -12.12
CA ILE A 129 18.70 -4.66 -12.40
C ILE A 129 17.33 -5.15 -11.91
N PHE A 130 17.09 -6.45 -11.87
CA PHE A 130 15.83 -7.03 -11.40
C PHE A 130 15.77 -7.23 -9.89
N TRP A 131 16.82 -6.81 -9.16
CA TRP A 131 16.91 -6.98 -7.72
C TRP A 131 15.67 -6.51 -6.93
N PRO A 132 15.05 -5.36 -7.25
CA PRO A 132 13.85 -4.94 -6.55
C PRO A 132 12.82 -6.07 -6.54
N TRP A 133 12.39 -6.57 -7.69
CA TRP A 133 11.39 -7.63 -7.75
C TRP A 133 11.89 -8.98 -7.22
N TRP A 134 13.18 -9.27 -7.39
CA TRP A 134 13.79 -10.50 -6.87
C TRP A 134 13.72 -10.60 -5.34
N LEU A 135 13.88 -9.49 -4.60
CA LEU A 135 13.96 -9.52 -3.12
C LEU A 135 12.73 -10.15 -2.44
N TYR A 136 11.55 -9.99 -3.04
CA TYR A 136 10.31 -10.59 -2.55
C TYR A 136 10.09 -11.97 -3.18
N SER A 137 10.47 -12.12 -4.45
CA SER A 137 10.29 -13.34 -5.23
C SER A 137 11.07 -14.54 -4.69
N VAL A 138 12.18 -14.30 -3.96
CA VAL A 138 12.91 -15.36 -3.25
C VAL A 138 12.18 -15.92 -2.02
N ALA A 139 11.17 -15.23 -1.51
CA ALA A 139 10.32 -15.75 -0.45
C ALA A 139 9.02 -16.34 -1.00
N ASP A 140 8.40 -15.67 -1.98
CA ASP A 140 7.27 -16.22 -2.71
C ASP A 140 7.69 -16.55 -4.15
N THR A 141 8.09 -17.80 -4.34
CA THR A 141 8.67 -18.27 -5.61
C THR A 141 7.69 -18.22 -6.78
N ARG A 142 6.38 -18.04 -6.53
CA ARG A 142 5.38 -17.86 -7.59
C ARG A 142 5.62 -16.60 -8.42
N TYR A 143 6.44 -15.67 -7.94
CA TYR A 143 6.89 -14.52 -8.72
C TYR A 143 7.95 -14.88 -9.78
N MET A 144 8.69 -15.99 -9.60
CA MET A 144 9.73 -16.47 -10.54
C MET A 144 9.32 -17.74 -11.30
N ARG A 145 8.05 -18.14 -11.25
CA ARG A 145 7.56 -19.32 -11.97
C ARG A 145 6.13 -19.15 -12.45
N PRO A 146 5.70 -19.86 -13.51
CA PRO A 146 4.34 -19.77 -14.02
C PRO A 146 3.28 -20.04 -12.94
N HIS A 147 2.43 -19.04 -12.68
CA HIS A 147 1.26 -19.16 -11.80
C HIS A 147 0.12 -18.23 -12.28
N GLU A 148 -0.77 -18.77 -13.13
CA GLU A 148 -1.76 -17.99 -13.88
C GLU A 148 -2.71 -17.18 -12.99
N ALA A 149 -3.22 -17.78 -11.91
CA ALA A 149 -4.14 -17.11 -10.99
C ALA A 149 -3.49 -15.90 -10.31
N GLN A 150 -2.19 -15.98 -10.04
CA GLN A 150 -1.45 -14.88 -9.44
C GLN A 150 -1.15 -13.79 -10.46
N LEU A 151 -0.71 -14.16 -11.67
CA LEU A 151 -0.49 -13.19 -12.73
C LEU A 151 -1.77 -12.40 -13.04
N ALA A 152 -2.91 -13.09 -13.13
CA ALA A 152 -4.21 -12.43 -13.33
C ALA A 152 -4.57 -11.49 -12.17
N HIS A 153 -4.33 -11.92 -10.93
CA HIS A 153 -4.57 -11.10 -9.75
C HIS A 153 -3.69 -9.85 -9.72
N GLU A 154 -2.37 -10.01 -9.87
CA GLU A 154 -1.41 -8.91 -9.90
C GLU A 154 -1.67 -7.94 -11.07
N ALA A 155 -2.06 -8.46 -12.23
CA ALA A 155 -2.43 -7.61 -13.37
C ALA A 155 -3.62 -6.71 -13.03
N LEU A 156 -4.68 -7.24 -12.43
CA LEU A 156 -5.83 -6.41 -12.02
C LEU A 156 -5.47 -5.46 -10.87
N LEU A 157 -4.70 -5.94 -9.90
CA LEU A 157 -4.31 -5.17 -8.73
C LEU A 157 -3.39 -3.99 -9.10
N SER A 158 -2.36 -4.24 -9.92
CA SER A 158 -1.42 -3.21 -10.40
C SER A 158 -2.13 -2.07 -11.14
N HIS A 159 -3.08 -2.40 -12.01
CA HIS A 159 -3.86 -1.41 -12.75
C HIS A 159 -4.86 -0.65 -11.86
N SER A 160 -5.30 -1.26 -10.76
CA SER A 160 -6.15 -0.57 -9.78
C SER A 160 -5.44 0.62 -9.13
N GLY A 161 -4.09 0.62 -9.09
CA GLY A 161 -3.29 1.70 -8.55
C GLY A 161 -3.56 3.07 -9.20
N PHE A 162 -3.88 3.10 -10.51
CA PHE A 162 -4.25 4.35 -11.18
C PHE A 162 -5.53 4.96 -10.60
N PHE A 163 -6.50 4.10 -10.25
CA PHE A 163 -7.73 4.54 -9.60
C PHE A 163 -7.49 4.97 -8.16
N GLU A 164 -6.62 4.28 -7.42
CA GLU A 164 -6.28 4.67 -6.04
C GLU A 164 -5.61 6.05 -5.99
N LEU A 165 -4.60 6.30 -6.84
CA LEU A 165 -3.94 7.60 -6.90
C LEU A 165 -4.89 8.72 -7.36
N LEU A 166 -5.75 8.45 -8.33
CA LEU A 166 -6.76 9.42 -8.78
C LEU A 166 -7.78 9.72 -7.67
N ALA A 167 -8.22 8.70 -6.94
CA ALA A 167 -9.12 8.86 -5.79
C ALA A 167 -8.45 9.68 -4.68
N ALA A 168 -7.18 9.40 -4.36
CA ALA A 168 -6.41 10.19 -3.39
C ALA A 168 -6.34 11.67 -3.80
N TRP A 169 -6.04 11.95 -5.07
CA TRP A 169 -5.97 13.31 -5.59
C TRP A 169 -7.32 14.04 -5.50
N TRP A 170 -8.41 13.38 -5.89
CA TRP A 170 -9.76 13.94 -5.79
C TRP A 170 -10.19 14.19 -4.34
N LEU A 171 -9.91 13.26 -3.43
CA LEU A 171 -10.17 13.42 -1.99
C LEU A 171 -9.38 14.60 -1.42
N ALA A 172 -8.07 14.67 -1.69
CA ALA A 172 -7.21 15.76 -1.21
C ALA A 172 -7.59 17.14 -1.77
N LYS A 173 -8.24 17.20 -2.93
CA LYS A 173 -8.75 18.45 -3.53
C LYS A 173 -10.22 18.72 -3.22
N GLY A 174 -10.91 17.86 -2.48
CA GLY A 174 -12.36 17.96 -2.24
C GLY A 174 -13.20 17.89 -3.52
N LYS A 175 -12.67 17.31 -4.61
CA LYS A 175 -13.33 17.19 -5.92
C LYS A 175 -13.95 15.81 -6.08
N ARG A 176 -15.10 15.71 -6.76
CA ARG A 176 -15.78 14.44 -7.08
C ARG A 176 -15.83 13.46 -5.89
N TYR A 177 -16.09 13.99 -4.70
CA TYR A 177 -15.82 13.30 -3.42
C TYR A 177 -16.48 11.91 -3.33
N LYS A 178 -17.78 11.81 -3.64
CA LYS A 178 -18.51 10.53 -3.62
C LYS A 178 -17.96 9.52 -4.63
N THR A 179 -17.54 9.99 -5.81
CA THR A 179 -16.90 9.14 -6.83
C THR A 179 -15.54 8.64 -6.34
N ALA A 180 -14.73 9.51 -5.76
CA ALA A 180 -13.43 9.14 -5.21
C ALA A 180 -13.55 8.11 -4.08
N LEU A 181 -14.53 8.27 -3.18
CA LEU A 181 -14.85 7.26 -2.17
C LEU A 181 -15.28 5.93 -2.79
N GLY A 182 -16.17 5.96 -3.81
CA GLY A 182 -16.58 4.74 -4.52
C GLY A 182 -15.41 3.99 -5.14
N MET A 183 -14.48 4.71 -5.78
CA MET A 183 -13.26 4.14 -6.33
C MET A 183 -12.37 3.54 -5.23
N ALA A 184 -12.16 4.27 -4.14
CA ALA A 184 -11.37 3.80 -3.01
C ALA A 184 -11.93 2.50 -2.40
N ILE A 185 -13.26 2.45 -2.20
CA ILE A 185 -13.96 1.27 -1.67
C ILE A 185 -13.78 0.07 -2.58
N LEU A 186 -14.05 0.22 -3.88
CA LEU A 186 -14.01 -0.89 -4.83
C LEU A 186 -12.57 -1.42 -5.03
N ALA A 187 -11.60 -0.52 -5.21
CA ALA A 187 -10.20 -0.90 -5.38
C ALA A 187 -9.68 -1.65 -4.15
N ASN A 188 -9.98 -1.16 -2.94
CA ASN A 188 -9.48 -1.76 -1.72
C ASN A 188 -10.22 -3.03 -1.30
N TRP A 189 -11.51 -3.15 -1.60
CA TRP A 189 -12.20 -4.42 -1.43
C TRP A 189 -11.65 -5.50 -2.38
N GLY A 190 -11.38 -5.12 -3.62
CA GLY A 190 -10.72 -6.00 -4.59
C GLY A 190 -9.32 -6.42 -4.15
N ALA A 191 -8.51 -5.47 -3.64
CA ALA A 191 -7.18 -5.74 -3.10
C ALA A 191 -7.22 -6.71 -1.92
N PHE A 192 -8.13 -6.47 -0.96
CA PHE A 192 -8.35 -7.38 0.17
C PHE A 192 -8.71 -8.79 -0.28
N TYR A 193 -9.69 -8.91 -1.18
CA TYR A 193 -10.18 -10.20 -1.65
C TYR A 193 -9.07 -10.95 -2.38
N GLY A 194 -8.39 -10.30 -3.31
CA GLY A 194 -7.33 -10.90 -4.10
C GLY A 194 -6.13 -11.31 -3.24
N ASN A 195 -5.65 -10.44 -2.35
CA ASN A 195 -4.54 -10.75 -1.45
C ASN A 195 -4.90 -11.91 -0.50
N THR A 196 -6.09 -11.87 0.11
CA THR A 196 -6.50 -12.92 1.05
C THR A 196 -6.75 -14.25 0.35
N SER A 197 -7.36 -14.26 -0.84
CA SER A 197 -7.65 -15.49 -1.56
C SER A 197 -6.44 -16.08 -2.28
N VAL A 198 -5.68 -15.29 -3.02
CA VAL A 198 -4.59 -15.77 -3.88
C VAL A 198 -3.28 -15.92 -3.12
N ILE A 199 -2.94 -14.96 -2.26
CA ILE A 199 -1.67 -14.97 -1.54
C ILE A 199 -1.77 -15.82 -0.27
N TYR A 200 -2.77 -15.58 0.58
CA TYR A 200 -2.91 -16.30 1.84
C TYR A 200 -3.56 -17.68 1.69
N LEU A 201 -4.84 -17.73 1.30
CA LEU A 201 -5.56 -19.00 1.20
C LEU A 201 -4.95 -19.90 0.13
N GLY A 202 -4.56 -19.34 -1.02
CA GLY A 202 -3.90 -20.09 -2.09
C GLY A 202 -2.62 -20.80 -1.63
N GLU A 203 -1.85 -20.19 -0.73
CA GLU A 203 -0.62 -20.78 -0.19
C GLU A 203 -0.89 -21.78 0.94
N ILE A 204 -1.86 -21.50 1.81
CA ILE A 204 -2.33 -22.43 2.85
C ILE A 204 -2.82 -23.74 2.23
N LEU A 205 -3.57 -23.66 1.13
CA LEU A 205 -4.17 -24.82 0.45
C LEU A 205 -3.14 -25.72 -0.26
N VAL A 206 -1.91 -25.26 -0.43
CA VAL A 206 -0.82 -26.02 -1.06
C VAL A 206 0.33 -26.29 -0.09
N ASP A 207 0.02 -26.26 1.22
CA ASP A 207 0.94 -26.54 2.33
C ASP A 207 2.23 -25.71 2.26
N TYR A 208 2.12 -24.43 1.88
CA TYR A 208 3.23 -23.49 1.82
C TYR A 208 4.38 -23.88 0.88
N ARG A 209 4.14 -24.77 -0.09
CA ARG A 209 5.17 -25.31 -0.99
C ARG A 209 5.86 -24.27 -1.86
N ASN A 210 5.34 -23.05 -1.96
CA ASN A 210 5.92 -22.00 -2.76
C ASN A 210 6.75 -21.00 -1.92
N LEU A 211 6.77 -21.18 -0.59
CA LEU A 211 7.54 -20.33 0.31
C LEU A 211 8.96 -20.83 0.50
N GLU A 212 9.92 -19.92 0.34
CA GLU A 212 11.35 -20.14 0.56
C GLU A 212 11.93 -19.11 1.55
N ASP A 213 13.27 -19.07 1.71
CA ASP A 213 13.99 -18.17 2.66
C ASP A 213 13.62 -18.39 4.16
N GLY A 214 13.10 -19.58 4.47
CA GLY A 214 12.85 -20.06 5.83
C GLY A 214 11.93 -19.14 6.65
N ALA A 215 12.25 -18.97 7.94
CA ALA A 215 11.46 -18.12 8.83
C ALA A 215 11.40 -16.65 8.38
N TRP A 216 12.43 -16.17 7.69
CA TRP A 216 12.49 -14.81 7.19
C TRP A 216 11.53 -14.60 6.02
N GLY A 217 11.57 -15.51 5.06
CA GLY A 217 10.64 -15.52 3.93
C GLY A 217 9.20 -15.68 4.38
N PHE A 218 8.94 -16.55 5.35
CA PHE A 218 7.60 -16.73 5.90
C PHE A 218 7.09 -15.49 6.66
N TRP A 219 7.78 -15.06 7.73
CA TRP A 219 7.23 -14.05 8.64
C TRP A 219 7.34 -12.63 8.11
N LEU A 220 8.50 -12.26 7.56
CA LEU A 220 8.69 -10.88 7.14
C LEU A 220 8.15 -10.65 5.73
N LYS A 221 8.55 -11.49 4.78
CA LYS A 221 8.21 -11.27 3.37
C LYS A 221 6.76 -11.69 3.12
N TRP A 222 6.42 -12.97 3.27
CA TRP A 222 5.08 -13.45 2.94
C TRP A 222 4.00 -12.95 3.92
N VAL A 223 4.13 -13.14 5.23
CA VAL A 223 3.17 -12.55 6.19
C VAL A 223 3.34 -11.04 6.20
N GLY A 224 4.51 -10.54 6.56
CA GLY A 224 4.72 -9.14 6.91
C GLY A 224 4.45 -8.17 5.77
N LEU A 225 4.88 -8.44 4.52
CA LEU A 225 4.68 -7.52 3.42
C LEU A 225 3.29 -7.62 2.79
N ASN A 226 2.54 -8.72 2.95
CA ASN A 226 1.18 -8.83 2.41
C ASN A 226 0.10 -8.46 3.43
N LEU A 227 0.42 -8.44 4.73
CA LEU A 227 -0.57 -8.27 5.79
C LEU A 227 -1.30 -6.94 5.68
N GLN A 228 -0.64 -5.91 5.17
CA GLN A 228 -1.20 -4.58 4.97
C GLN A 228 -2.38 -4.60 3.99
N TRP A 229 -2.30 -5.36 2.90
CA TRP A 229 -3.45 -5.50 1.99
C TRP A 229 -4.59 -6.33 2.60
N SER A 230 -4.29 -7.24 3.51
CA SER A 230 -5.32 -7.99 4.25
C SER A 230 -5.94 -7.23 5.43
N VAL A 231 -5.31 -6.14 5.90
CA VAL A 231 -5.76 -5.38 7.08
C VAL A 231 -6.14 -3.95 6.75
N LEU A 232 -5.27 -3.21 6.07
CA LEU A 232 -5.47 -1.80 5.74
C LEU A 232 -6.41 -1.60 4.56
N SER A 233 -6.39 -2.46 3.53
CA SER A 233 -7.37 -2.36 2.45
C SER A 233 -8.82 -2.55 2.90
N PRO A 234 -9.20 -3.60 3.67
CA PRO A 234 -10.58 -3.66 4.17
C PRO A 234 -10.91 -2.50 5.13
N ALA A 235 -9.94 -2.03 5.94
CA ALA A 235 -10.13 -0.83 6.75
C ALA A 235 -10.39 0.42 5.89
N ALA A 236 -9.70 0.57 4.75
CA ALA A 236 -9.90 1.67 3.80
C ALA A 236 -11.27 1.60 3.12
N ALA A 237 -11.73 0.41 2.75
CA ALA A 237 -13.08 0.22 2.25
C ALA A 237 -14.14 0.61 3.31
N ILE A 238 -13.96 0.18 4.56
CA ILE A 238 -14.85 0.55 5.68
C ILE A 238 -14.83 2.06 5.94
N GLY A 239 -13.64 2.66 6.02
CA GLY A 239 -13.47 4.10 6.19
C GLY A 239 -14.11 4.90 5.05
N GLY A 240 -13.95 4.43 3.81
CA GLY A 240 -14.58 5.02 2.64
C GLY A 240 -16.12 4.97 2.70
N LEU A 241 -16.69 3.81 3.08
CA LEU A 241 -18.13 3.65 3.29
C LEU A 241 -18.63 4.57 4.41
N TRP A 242 -17.91 4.63 5.53
CA TRP A 242 -18.23 5.50 6.64
C TRP A 242 -18.27 6.97 6.20
N LEU A 243 -17.25 7.44 5.47
CA LEU A 243 -17.19 8.82 4.95
C LEU A 243 -18.33 9.11 3.96
N LEU A 244 -18.67 8.13 3.13
CA LEU A 244 -19.77 8.26 2.16
C LEU A 244 -21.11 8.43 2.88
N VAL A 245 -21.36 7.62 3.93
CA VAL A 245 -22.57 7.72 4.75
C VAL A 245 -22.64 9.09 5.45
N GLN A 246 -21.55 9.57 6.04
CA GLN A 246 -21.52 10.90 6.66
C GLN A 246 -21.81 12.00 5.64
N ARG A 247 -21.24 11.89 4.44
CA ARG A 247 -21.46 12.85 3.36
C ARG A 247 -22.92 12.89 2.92
N VAL A 248 -23.53 11.72 2.70
CA VAL A 248 -24.94 11.63 2.31
C VAL A 248 -25.85 12.19 3.40
N LYS A 249 -25.61 11.84 4.67
CA LYS A 249 -26.37 12.40 5.81
C LYS A 249 -26.30 13.92 5.85
N ALA A 250 -25.12 14.50 5.67
CA ALA A 250 -24.94 15.95 5.65
C ALA A 250 -25.68 16.60 4.47
N GLU A 251 -25.67 15.99 3.29
CA GLU A 251 -26.40 16.47 2.10
C GLU A 251 -27.92 16.40 2.30
N THR A 252 -28.45 15.32 2.88
CA THR A 252 -29.88 15.17 3.20
C THR A 252 -30.35 16.20 4.22
N LEU A 253 -29.58 16.41 5.30
CA LEU A 253 -29.90 17.43 6.30
C LEU A 253 -29.89 18.85 5.71
N ALA A 254 -28.99 19.12 4.76
CA ALA A 254 -28.89 20.41 4.09
C ALA A 254 -30.01 20.66 3.07
N SER A 255 -30.52 19.60 2.42
CA SER A 255 -31.60 19.72 1.44
C SER A 255 -32.99 19.85 2.05
N GLY A 256 -33.14 19.65 3.36
CA GLY A 256 -34.43 19.64 4.04
C GLY A 256 -35.36 18.50 3.56
N ALA A 257 -34.81 17.52 2.83
CA ALA A 257 -35.54 16.33 2.45
C ALA A 257 -35.70 15.42 3.69
N PRO A 258 -36.92 14.90 3.94
CA PRO A 258 -37.19 14.01 5.08
C PRO A 258 -36.34 12.73 5.04
#